data_AF-A0A257NNW3-F1
#
_entry.id   AF-A0A257NNW3-F1
#
_cell.length_a   1.000
_cell.length_b   1.000
_cell.length_c   1.000
_cell.angle_alpha   90.00
_cell.angle_beta   90.00
_cell.angle_gamma   90.00
#
_symmetry.space_group_name_H-M   'P 1'
#
loop_
_entity.id
_entity.type
_entity.pdbx_description
1 polymer ?
#
loop_
_entity_poly.entity_id
_entity_poly.type
_entity_poly.pdbx_seq_one_letter_code
_entity_poly.pdbx_strand_id
1 'polypeptide(L)'
;TNPTKEETEYVDAIREDVAWLGFDTSGREFYASNYFKRLYHCAELLITANLAYVDSQDSDAMRATRGTLTASGKNSPFRTRTIEENLDLFRRMRAGEFIDGAHILRAKIDMAAPNMNLRDPVIYRIRHAHHHRTGDAWCIYPMYDFAHCVSDAIEGISHSLCTLEFTDHRPLYEWFLDRLAELEEFTRPLPQQIEFSRLNLTYVVLSKRKLIQLVTGGHVDGWNDPRLPTLKGARRRGFTPEGFKRFTDRIGVSKSDSLIDYSVLEDCMREDLNERAERRVAVLDPIKLVLTNYPDGQTEACFAPNHPHHAELGTREIPLARELWIEREDFMPEPVKGFFRLAPGKEVRLRYGYIIKCTGFDLDANEQVTCIYAEYDPETKSGTPGSESRKVKGNIHWLSCKHAVPAEIRLYDRLFAVPNPGAHREGDAPDLERDFLDDINPAAKNIQTGMVELALAQCEPE
;
A
#
# COMPACT_ATOMS: atom_id res chain seq x y z
N THR A 1 -13.43 -15.79 10.75
CA THR A 1 -14.58 -15.79 11.70
C THR A 1 -15.86 -15.21 11.08
N ASN A 2 -15.79 -14.47 9.97
CA ASN A 2 -16.96 -13.93 9.28
C ASN A 2 -17.18 -14.64 7.93
N PRO A 3 -18.16 -15.54 7.78
CA PRO A 3 -18.30 -16.35 6.57
C PRO A 3 -18.69 -15.56 5.31
N THR A 4 -19.21 -14.32 5.43
CA THR A 4 -19.75 -13.58 4.27
C THR A 4 -18.80 -12.56 3.66
N LYS A 5 -17.59 -12.38 4.20
CA LYS A 5 -16.65 -11.34 3.75
C LYS A 5 -15.24 -11.88 3.46
N GLU A 6 -15.05 -13.19 3.60
CA GLU A 6 -13.76 -13.86 3.47
C GLU A 6 -13.78 -14.76 2.24
N GLU A 7 -12.82 -14.54 1.35
CA GLU A 7 -12.66 -15.29 0.11
C GLU A 7 -11.23 -15.81 0.00
N THR A 8 -11.05 -16.98 -0.63
CA THR A 8 -9.74 -17.62 -0.80
C THR A 8 -8.76 -16.70 -1.54
N GLU A 9 -9.24 -15.89 -2.48
CA GLU A 9 -8.41 -14.92 -3.21
C GLU A 9 -7.68 -13.93 -2.28
N TYR A 10 -8.34 -13.46 -1.21
CA TYR A 10 -7.70 -12.56 -0.25
C TYR A 10 -6.64 -13.28 0.60
N VAL A 11 -6.87 -14.55 0.94
CA VAL A 11 -5.90 -15.37 1.68
C VAL A 11 -4.63 -15.54 0.85
N ASP A 12 -4.78 -15.89 -0.43
CA ASP A 12 -3.65 -16.09 -1.33
C ASP A 12 -2.90 -14.78 -1.59
N ALA A 13 -3.63 -13.67 -1.81
CA ALA A 13 -3.04 -12.34 -1.97
C ALA A 13 -2.22 -11.90 -0.75
N ILE A 14 -2.73 -12.10 0.47
CA ILE A 14 -2.01 -11.75 1.69
C ILE A 14 -0.75 -12.61 1.83
N ARG A 15 -0.83 -13.91 1.52
CA ARG A 15 0.34 -14.81 1.56
C ARG A 15 1.42 -14.34 0.60
N GLU A 16 1.04 -14.01 -0.64
CA GLU A 16 1.94 -13.47 -1.65
C GLU A 16 2.59 -12.16 -1.20
N ASP A 17 1.81 -11.23 -0.66
CA ASP A 17 2.29 -9.91 -0.23
C ASP A 17 3.26 -10.01 0.96
N VAL A 18 2.97 -10.86 1.96
CA VAL A 18 3.87 -11.12 3.10
C VAL A 18 5.18 -11.76 2.65
N ALA A 19 5.10 -12.75 1.75
CA ALA A 19 6.28 -13.39 1.18
C ALA A 19 7.11 -12.42 0.33
N TRP A 20 6.44 -11.55 -0.45
CA TRP A 20 7.09 -10.52 -1.25
C TRP A 20 7.85 -9.51 -0.39
N LEU A 21 7.30 -9.11 0.76
CA LEU A 21 8.02 -8.30 1.74
C LEU A 21 9.25 -9.01 2.35
N GLY A 22 9.42 -10.32 2.09
CA GLY A 22 10.55 -11.12 2.57
C GLY A 22 10.39 -11.57 4.03
N PHE A 23 9.16 -11.62 4.55
CA PHE A 23 8.89 -12.18 5.87
C PHE A 23 8.57 -13.68 5.74
N ASP A 24 9.30 -14.50 6.49
CA ASP A 24 9.05 -15.93 6.58
C ASP A 24 8.01 -16.23 7.66
N THR A 25 6.93 -16.91 7.27
CA THR A 25 5.92 -17.42 8.21
C THR A 25 6.39 -18.69 8.92
N SER A 26 7.46 -19.33 8.45
CA SER A 26 8.03 -20.57 8.98
C SER A 26 6.98 -21.69 9.11
N GLY A 27 6.06 -21.76 8.14
CA GLY A 27 4.95 -22.72 8.13
C GLY A 27 3.88 -22.48 9.19
N ARG A 28 3.93 -21.36 9.92
CA ARG A 28 2.95 -20.95 10.94
C ARG A 28 1.79 -20.18 10.32
N GLU A 29 1.17 -20.78 9.32
CA GLU A 29 -0.05 -20.25 8.71
C GLU A 29 -1.26 -20.77 9.49
N PHE A 30 -1.82 -19.90 10.34
CA PHE A 30 -2.93 -20.23 11.20
C PHE A 30 -4.24 -19.61 10.71
N TYR A 31 -5.34 -20.28 11.05
CA TYR A 31 -6.68 -19.83 10.75
C TYR A 31 -7.53 -19.93 12.00
N ALA A 32 -8.12 -18.83 12.44
CA ALA A 32 -9.04 -18.84 13.58
C ALA A 32 -10.20 -19.86 13.42
N SER A 33 -10.57 -20.19 12.17
CA SER A 33 -11.56 -21.24 11.88
C SER A 33 -11.12 -22.64 12.28
N ASN A 34 -9.82 -22.93 12.33
CA ASN A 34 -9.30 -24.19 12.89
C ASN A 34 -9.61 -24.31 14.39
N TYR A 35 -9.87 -23.19 15.07
CA TYR A 35 -10.13 -23.14 16.51
C TYR A 35 -11.61 -23.13 16.87
N PHE A 36 -12.54 -23.15 15.91
CA PHE A 36 -13.98 -23.06 16.21
C PHE A 36 -14.46 -24.08 17.23
N LYS A 37 -13.95 -25.32 17.19
CA LYS A 37 -14.28 -26.32 18.21
C LYS A 37 -13.80 -25.92 19.61
N ARG A 38 -12.57 -25.39 19.72
CA ARG A 38 -12.00 -24.95 21.00
C ARG A 38 -12.63 -23.67 21.52
N LEU A 39 -12.92 -22.72 20.61
CA LEU A 39 -13.72 -21.52 20.91
C LEU A 39 -15.12 -21.88 21.41
N TYR A 40 -15.78 -22.85 20.80
CA TYR A 40 -17.09 -23.34 21.24
C TYR A 40 -16.99 -23.99 22.63
N HIS A 41 -15.97 -24.82 22.87
CA HIS A 41 -15.71 -25.40 24.18
C HIS A 41 -15.49 -24.34 25.27
N CYS A 42 -14.67 -23.33 24.99
CA CYS A 42 -14.44 -22.19 25.90
C CYS A 42 -15.77 -21.47 26.22
N ALA A 43 -16.66 -21.30 25.24
CA ALA A 43 -17.97 -20.72 25.48
C ALA A 43 -18.85 -21.61 26.38
N GLU A 44 -18.84 -22.93 26.20
CA GLU A 44 -19.54 -23.86 27.11
C GLU A 44 -18.97 -23.81 28.54
N LEU A 45 -17.65 -23.66 28.71
CA LEU A 45 -17.02 -23.47 30.02
C LEU A 45 -17.51 -22.18 30.69
N LEU A 46 -17.56 -21.06 29.95
CA LEU A 46 -18.08 -19.80 30.45
C LEU A 46 -19.57 -19.91 30.85
N ILE A 47 -20.39 -20.61 30.09
CA ILE A 47 -21.79 -20.86 30.47
C ILE A 47 -21.87 -21.69 31.75
N THR A 48 -21.08 -22.77 31.85
CA THR A 48 -21.05 -23.67 33.01
C THR A 48 -20.60 -22.94 34.28
N ALA A 49 -19.70 -21.98 34.15
CA ALA A 49 -19.27 -21.09 35.23
C ALA A 49 -20.26 -19.93 35.52
N ASN A 50 -21.41 -19.89 34.86
CA ASN A 50 -22.40 -18.81 34.93
C ASN A 50 -21.86 -17.43 34.50
N LEU A 51 -20.80 -17.41 33.68
CA LEU A 51 -20.13 -16.23 33.12
C LEU A 51 -20.61 -15.89 31.71
N ALA A 52 -21.53 -16.65 31.14
CA ALA A 52 -22.18 -16.36 29.87
C ALA A 52 -23.65 -16.82 29.88
N TYR A 53 -24.48 -16.22 29.03
CA TYR A 53 -25.89 -16.57 28.87
C TYR A 53 -26.36 -16.33 27.44
N VAL A 54 -27.38 -17.08 27.01
CA VAL A 54 -28.05 -16.85 25.74
C VAL A 54 -29.03 -15.70 25.91
N ASP A 55 -28.93 -14.70 25.05
CA ASP A 55 -29.87 -13.59 24.97
C ASP A 55 -30.80 -13.80 23.76
N SER A 56 -32.07 -13.46 23.95
CA SER A 56 -33.14 -13.64 22.97
C SER A 56 -33.90 -12.34 22.70
N GLN A 57 -33.33 -11.20 23.14
CA GLN A 57 -33.80 -9.88 22.71
C GLN A 57 -33.47 -9.65 21.23
N ASP A 58 -34.33 -8.90 20.53
CA ASP A 58 -34.01 -8.38 19.21
C ASP A 58 -32.92 -7.27 19.29
N SER A 59 -32.39 -6.89 18.13
CA SER A 59 -31.29 -5.92 18.03
C SER A 59 -31.65 -4.54 18.59
N ASP A 60 -32.90 -4.10 18.46
CA ASP A 60 -33.34 -2.77 18.89
C ASP A 60 -33.49 -2.73 20.41
N ALA A 61 -34.08 -3.78 21.00
CA ALA A 61 -34.19 -3.96 22.44
C ALA A 61 -32.80 -4.09 23.09
N MET A 62 -31.87 -4.83 22.47
CA MET A 62 -30.48 -4.88 22.93
C MET A 62 -29.79 -3.51 22.89
N ARG A 63 -29.98 -2.76 21.81
CA ARG A 63 -29.39 -1.42 21.68
C ARG A 63 -29.95 -0.47 22.75
N ALA A 64 -31.25 -0.56 23.03
CA ALA A 64 -31.90 0.22 24.08
C ALA A 64 -31.42 -0.16 25.49
N THR A 65 -31.15 -1.44 25.77
CA THR A 65 -30.67 -1.89 27.09
C THR A 65 -29.17 -1.70 27.30
N ARG A 66 -28.37 -1.57 26.24
CA ARG A 66 -26.91 -1.34 26.36
C ARG A 66 -26.54 -0.01 27.02
N GLY A 67 -27.44 0.97 27.00
CA GLY A 67 -27.20 2.33 27.50
C GLY A 67 -26.29 3.15 26.58
N THR A 68 -25.78 4.26 27.10
CA THR A 68 -24.90 5.20 26.38
C THR A 68 -23.61 5.44 27.17
N LEU A 69 -22.74 6.32 26.65
CA LEU A 69 -21.58 6.81 27.39
C LEU A 69 -21.96 7.57 28.68
N THR A 70 -23.18 8.10 28.75
CA THR A 70 -23.68 8.90 29.89
C THR A 70 -24.71 8.17 30.75
N ALA A 71 -25.33 7.10 30.24
CA ALA A 71 -26.33 6.31 30.95
C ALA A 71 -25.93 4.83 31.04
N SER A 72 -26.02 4.27 32.24
CA SER A 72 -25.75 2.84 32.50
C SER A 72 -26.68 1.93 31.70
N GLY A 73 -26.18 0.75 31.34
CA GLY A 73 -26.99 -0.29 30.73
C GLY A 73 -27.93 -0.97 31.73
N LYS A 74 -28.88 -1.73 31.21
CA LYS A 74 -29.85 -2.54 31.97
C LYS A 74 -29.66 -4.00 31.63
N ASN A 75 -29.76 -4.87 32.64
CA ASN A 75 -29.70 -6.31 32.43
C ASN A 75 -30.78 -6.77 31.44
N SER A 76 -30.39 -7.67 30.53
CA SER A 76 -31.35 -8.39 29.69
C SER A 76 -32.32 -9.18 30.58
N PRO A 77 -33.61 -9.29 30.23
CA PRO A 77 -34.54 -10.19 30.92
C PRO A 77 -34.10 -11.66 30.87
N PHE A 78 -33.22 -12.04 29.94
CA PHE A 78 -32.68 -13.39 29.82
C PHE A 78 -31.36 -13.61 30.58
N ARG A 79 -30.83 -12.58 31.24
CA ARG A 79 -29.53 -12.63 31.97
C ARG A 79 -29.51 -13.64 33.12
N THR A 80 -30.68 -13.95 33.68
CA THR A 80 -30.87 -14.83 34.84
C THR A 80 -31.29 -16.25 34.46
N ARG A 81 -31.24 -16.62 33.17
CA ARG A 81 -31.42 -18.02 32.73
C ARG A 81 -30.49 -18.96 33.48
N THR A 82 -30.95 -20.18 33.75
CA THR A 82 -30.13 -21.18 34.43
C THR A 82 -29.00 -21.68 33.53
N ILE A 83 -28.00 -22.34 34.11
CA ILE A 83 -26.87 -22.89 33.36
C ILE A 83 -27.37 -23.92 32.33
N GLU A 84 -28.32 -24.77 32.73
CA GLU A 84 -28.90 -25.82 31.91
C GLU A 84 -29.67 -25.26 30.71
N GLU A 85 -30.51 -24.24 30.94
CA GLU A 85 -31.26 -23.57 29.87
C GLU A 85 -30.30 -22.91 28.86
N ASN A 86 -29.25 -22.25 29.34
CA ASN A 86 -28.25 -21.63 28.46
C ASN A 86 -27.48 -22.67 27.63
N LEU A 87 -27.08 -23.78 28.23
CA LEU A 87 -26.39 -24.87 27.51
C LEU A 87 -27.29 -25.51 26.46
N ASP A 88 -28.56 -25.79 26.78
CA ASP A 88 -29.53 -26.32 25.82
C ASP A 88 -29.69 -25.38 24.61
N LEU A 89 -30.01 -24.11 24.89
CA LEU A 89 -30.20 -23.12 23.83
C LEU A 89 -28.95 -22.94 22.98
N PHE A 90 -27.76 -22.85 23.58
CA PHE A 90 -26.51 -22.66 22.84
C PHE A 90 -26.20 -23.86 21.94
N ARG A 91 -26.48 -25.10 22.38
CA ARG A 91 -26.34 -26.31 21.56
C ARG A 91 -27.35 -26.35 20.42
N ARG A 92 -28.58 -25.90 20.63
CA ARG A 92 -29.61 -25.78 19.59
C ARG A 92 -29.30 -24.68 18.58
N MET A 93 -28.71 -23.56 19.02
CA MET A 93 -28.13 -22.55 18.14
C MET A 93 -27.04 -23.18 17.25
N ARG A 94 -26.15 -23.98 17.83
CA ARG A 94 -25.09 -24.70 17.10
C ARG A 94 -25.63 -25.74 16.11
N ALA A 95 -26.79 -26.32 16.41
CA ALA A 95 -27.49 -27.30 15.57
C ALA A 95 -28.31 -26.66 14.43
N GLY A 96 -28.40 -25.32 14.38
CA GLY A 96 -29.10 -24.61 13.30
C GLY A 96 -30.62 -24.56 13.46
N GLU A 97 -31.14 -24.75 14.68
CA GLU A 97 -32.59 -24.75 14.93
C GLU A 97 -33.24 -23.37 14.76
N PHE A 98 -32.48 -22.29 14.96
CA PHE A 98 -33.00 -20.93 15.02
C PHE A 98 -32.52 -20.10 13.83
N ILE A 99 -33.33 -19.13 13.39
CA ILE A 99 -32.97 -18.21 12.31
C ILE A 99 -31.86 -17.22 12.73
N ASP A 100 -31.23 -16.59 11.73
CA ASP A 100 -30.27 -15.50 11.93
C ASP A 100 -30.82 -14.42 12.87
N GLY A 101 -30.02 -14.04 13.87
CA GLY A 101 -30.36 -12.97 14.81
C GLY A 101 -31.39 -13.34 15.88
N ALA A 102 -31.99 -14.54 15.85
CA ALA A 102 -32.96 -14.96 16.86
C ALA A 102 -32.33 -15.01 18.27
N HIS A 103 -31.11 -15.52 18.36
CA HIS A 103 -30.36 -15.66 19.60
C HIS A 103 -28.88 -15.30 19.42
N ILE A 104 -28.29 -14.88 20.52
CA ILE A 104 -26.85 -14.65 20.65
C ILE A 104 -26.36 -15.19 21.99
N LEU A 105 -25.07 -15.54 22.07
CA LEU A 105 -24.43 -15.79 23.36
C LEU A 105 -23.74 -14.51 23.82
N ARG A 106 -23.96 -14.09 25.07
CA ARG A 106 -23.32 -12.91 25.67
C ARG A 106 -22.49 -13.31 26.88
N ALA A 107 -21.38 -12.61 27.10
CA ALA A 107 -20.66 -12.66 28.36
C ALA A 107 -21.51 -12.00 29.46
N LYS A 108 -21.35 -12.46 30.69
CA LYS A 108 -22.02 -11.93 31.88
C LYS A 108 -20.98 -11.19 32.72
N ILE A 109 -20.87 -9.89 32.47
CA ILE A 109 -19.85 -9.02 33.08
C ILE A 109 -20.58 -7.95 33.92
N ASP A 110 -20.67 -6.71 33.44
CA ASP A 110 -21.29 -5.60 34.17
C ASP A 110 -21.98 -4.62 33.21
N MET A 111 -23.31 -4.59 33.25
CA MET A 111 -24.11 -3.67 32.45
C MET A 111 -23.97 -2.20 32.88
N ALA A 112 -23.46 -1.92 34.09
CA ALA A 112 -23.18 -0.58 34.57
C ALA A 112 -21.75 -0.11 34.29
N ALA A 113 -20.89 -0.95 33.69
CA ALA A 113 -19.50 -0.61 33.44
C ALA A 113 -19.35 0.69 32.62
N PRO A 114 -18.39 1.56 32.97
CA PRO A 114 -18.11 2.76 32.19
C PRO A 114 -17.60 2.41 30.78
N ASN A 115 -16.82 1.33 30.66
CA ASN A 115 -16.39 0.79 29.37
C ASN A 115 -17.54 -0.01 28.73
N MET A 116 -18.01 0.45 27.56
CA MET A 116 -19.12 -0.17 26.83
C MET A 116 -18.83 -1.59 26.32
N ASN A 117 -17.56 -1.97 26.20
CA ASN A 117 -17.15 -3.32 25.80
C ASN A 117 -17.33 -4.34 26.93
N LEU A 118 -17.41 -3.88 28.19
CA LEU A 118 -17.68 -4.73 29.35
C LEU A 118 -19.18 -4.88 29.66
N ARG A 119 -20.06 -4.25 28.88
CA ARG A 119 -21.52 -4.35 29.06
C ARG A 119 -22.08 -5.57 28.36
N ASP A 120 -21.86 -6.73 28.99
CA ASP A 120 -22.27 -8.06 28.52
C ASP A 120 -22.06 -8.22 26.99
N PRO A 121 -20.81 -8.18 26.49
CA PRO A 121 -20.53 -8.23 25.06
C PRO A 121 -20.96 -9.55 24.42
N VAL A 122 -21.21 -9.51 23.12
CA VAL A 122 -21.62 -10.69 22.34
C VAL A 122 -20.40 -11.59 22.09
N ILE A 123 -20.54 -12.88 22.41
CA ILE A 123 -19.54 -13.93 22.19
C ILE A 123 -19.81 -14.64 20.86
N TYR A 124 -21.06 -15.05 20.61
CA TYR A 124 -21.48 -15.76 19.40
C TYR A 124 -22.76 -15.18 18.81
N ARG A 125 -22.86 -15.23 17.48
CA ARG A 125 -24.08 -14.94 16.72
C ARG A 125 -24.45 -16.09 15.80
N ILE A 126 -25.74 -16.24 15.51
CA ILE A 126 -26.22 -17.12 14.45
C ILE A 126 -26.03 -16.45 13.10
N ARG A 127 -25.50 -17.20 12.14
CA ARG A 127 -25.37 -16.80 10.74
C ARG A 127 -25.38 -18.05 9.85
N HIS A 128 -26.43 -18.25 9.06
CA HIS A 128 -26.48 -19.32 8.06
C HIS A 128 -25.78 -18.85 6.78
N ALA A 129 -24.48 -19.12 6.70
CA ALA A 129 -23.67 -18.79 5.52
C ALA A 129 -22.52 -19.79 5.36
N HIS A 130 -22.20 -20.12 4.12
CA HIS A 130 -21.10 -21.02 3.79
C HIS A 130 -19.75 -20.39 4.17
N HIS A 131 -18.91 -21.10 4.93
CA HIS A 131 -17.57 -20.63 5.30
C HIS A 131 -16.50 -21.25 4.39
N HIS A 132 -15.66 -20.43 3.78
CA HIS A 132 -14.65 -20.83 2.77
C HIS A 132 -13.75 -22.04 3.15
N ARG A 133 -13.51 -22.28 4.46
CA ARG A 133 -12.72 -23.42 4.96
C ARG A 133 -13.49 -24.52 5.68
N THR A 134 -14.62 -24.19 6.29
CA THR A 134 -15.35 -25.14 7.16
C THR A 134 -16.69 -25.54 6.56
N GLY A 135 -16.98 -25.08 5.33
CA GLY A 135 -18.25 -25.22 4.66
C GLY A 135 -19.42 -24.82 5.56
N ASP A 136 -20.46 -25.65 5.55
CA ASP A 136 -21.68 -25.47 6.32
C ASP A 136 -21.64 -26.21 7.67
N ALA A 137 -20.45 -26.63 8.12
CA ALA A 137 -20.32 -27.33 9.39
C ALA A 137 -20.74 -26.46 10.57
N TRP A 138 -20.71 -25.12 10.46
CA TRP A 138 -21.05 -24.15 11.50
C TRP A 138 -22.13 -23.18 11.03
N CYS A 139 -23.10 -22.89 11.89
CA CYS A 139 -24.12 -21.84 11.70
C CYS A 139 -24.09 -20.79 12.82
N ILE A 140 -23.16 -20.93 13.77
CA ILE A 140 -22.84 -19.91 14.77
C ILE A 140 -21.38 -19.53 14.63
N TYR A 141 -21.09 -18.24 14.74
CA TYR A 141 -19.74 -17.71 14.56
C TYR A 141 -19.36 -16.82 15.73
N PRO A 142 -18.11 -16.96 16.23
CA PRO A 142 -17.63 -16.14 17.33
C PRO A 142 -17.40 -14.69 16.87
N MET A 143 -17.60 -13.75 17.77
CA MET A 143 -17.29 -12.34 17.57
C MET A 143 -15.79 -12.09 17.70
N TYR A 144 -15.32 -10.95 17.16
CA TYR A 144 -13.90 -10.59 17.12
C TYR A 144 -13.24 -10.68 18.50
N ASP A 145 -13.79 -9.99 19.51
CA ASP A 145 -13.17 -9.90 20.84
C ASP A 145 -12.89 -11.27 21.48
N PHE A 146 -13.83 -12.20 21.34
CA PHE A 146 -13.69 -13.54 21.89
C PHE A 146 -12.77 -14.42 21.04
N ALA A 147 -12.92 -14.37 19.72
CA ALA A 147 -12.09 -15.17 18.82
C ALA A 147 -10.62 -14.76 18.87
N HIS A 148 -10.34 -13.46 18.96
CA HIS A 148 -9.00 -12.89 18.94
C HIS A 148 -8.18 -13.35 20.15
N CYS A 149 -8.64 -13.07 21.37
CA CYS A 149 -7.91 -13.41 22.59
C CYS A 149 -7.72 -14.91 22.77
N VAL A 150 -8.76 -15.72 22.49
CA VAL A 150 -8.67 -17.17 22.62
C VAL A 150 -7.73 -17.75 21.56
N SER A 151 -7.69 -17.20 20.34
CA SER A 151 -6.71 -17.64 19.33
C SER A 151 -5.28 -17.35 19.78
N ASP A 152 -5.02 -16.14 20.31
CA ASP A 152 -3.71 -15.77 20.85
C ASP A 152 -3.26 -16.73 21.96
N ALA A 153 -4.17 -17.10 22.87
CA ALA A 153 -3.87 -18.04 23.95
C ALA A 153 -3.64 -19.46 23.45
N ILE A 154 -4.39 -19.93 22.44
CA ILE A 154 -4.19 -21.25 21.81
C ILE A 154 -2.81 -21.32 21.14
N GLU A 155 -2.39 -20.25 20.48
CA GLU A 155 -1.12 -20.18 19.75
C GLU A 155 0.09 -19.86 20.65
N GLY A 156 -0.14 -19.57 21.94
CA GLY A 156 0.92 -19.21 22.88
C GLY A 156 1.56 -17.86 22.56
N ILE A 157 0.79 -16.93 22.00
CA ILE A 157 1.26 -15.57 21.70
C ILE A 157 1.65 -14.89 23.01
N SER A 158 2.83 -14.28 23.04
CA SER A 158 3.28 -13.49 24.20
C SER A 158 2.79 -12.05 24.13
N HIS A 159 2.92 -11.42 22.95
CA HIS A 159 2.59 -10.01 22.72
C HIS A 159 1.67 -9.91 21.51
N SER A 160 0.38 -9.63 21.76
CA SER A 160 -0.63 -9.41 20.73
C SER A 160 -0.62 -7.93 20.33
N LEU A 161 -0.05 -7.62 19.17
CA LEU A 161 0.12 -6.25 18.70
C LEU A 161 -1.08 -5.83 17.84
N CYS A 162 -1.76 -4.75 18.24
CA CYS A 162 -2.92 -4.21 17.50
C CYS A 162 -2.89 -2.68 17.44
N THR A 163 -3.83 -2.08 16.72
CA THR A 163 -3.89 -0.61 16.62
C THR A 163 -4.67 0.02 17.79
N LEU A 164 -4.51 1.33 17.99
CA LEU A 164 -5.14 2.09 19.09
C LEU A 164 -6.67 1.99 19.13
N GLU A 165 -7.33 1.69 18.01
CA GLU A 165 -8.78 1.47 17.96
C GLU A 165 -9.25 0.34 18.89
N PHE A 166 -8.35 -0.57 19.30
CA PHE A 166 -8.64 -1.68 20.21
C PHE A 166 -8.22 -1.42 21.68
N THR A 167 -7.82 -0.18 22.03
CA THR A 167 -7.43 0.16 23.40
C THR A 167 -8.55 -0.12 24.40
N ASP A 168 -9.77 0.31 24.10
CA ASP A 168 -10.95 0.08 24.95
C ASP A 168 -11.43 -1.38 24.93
N HIS A 169 -10.90 -2.21 24.02
CA HIS A 169 -11.17 -3.65 23.96
C HIS A 169 -10.23 -4.46 24.86
N ARG A 170 -9.07 -3.93 25.24
CA ARG A 170 -8.11 -4.63 26.11
C ARG A 170 -8.72 -5.15 27.43
N PRO A 171 -9.54 -4.38 28.17
CA PRO A 171 -10.14 -4.91 29.40
C PRO A 171 -11.03 -6.13 29.16
N LEU A 172 -11.67 -6.23 27.99
CA LEU A 172 -12.47 -7.40 27.61
C LEU A 172 -11.58 -8.58 27.19
N TYR A 173 -10.51 -8.29 26.43
CA TYR A 173 -9.48 -9.27 26.08
C TYR A 173 -8.92 -9.95 27.34
N GLU A 174 -8.49 -9.15 28.32
CA GLU A 174 -7.98 -9.61 29.61
C GLU A 174 -9.04 -10.38 30.39
N TRP A 175 -10.29 -9.87 30.42
CA TRP A 175 -11.39 -10.55 31.11
C TRP A 175 -11.62 -11.98 30.60
N PHE A 176 -11.66 -12.18 29.27
CA PHE A 176 -11.85 -13.53 28.72
C PHE A 176 -10.70 -14.46 29.09
N LEU A 177 -9.45 -14.00 28.95
CA LEU A 177 -8.28 -14.81 29.25
C LEU A 177 -8.17 -15.16 30.73
N ASP A 178 -8.40 -14.19 31.62
CA ASP A 178 -8.37 -14.40 33.06
C ASP A 178 -9.44 -15.41 33.50
N ARG A 179 -10.68 -15.29 32.99
CA ARG A 179 -11.75 -16.24 33.33
C ARG A 179 -11.47 -17.64 32.80
N LEU A 180 -10.96 -17.77 31.58
CA LEU A 180 -10.60 -19.07 31.02
C LEU A 180 -9.39 -19.70 31.73
N ALA A 181 -8.45 -18.88 32.23
CA ALA A 181 -7.35 -19.36 33.05
C ALA A 181 -7.79 -19.81 34.46
N GLU A 182 -8.72 -19.08 35.09
CA GLU A 182 -9.36 -19.50 36.35
C GLU A 182 -10.13 -20.82 36.20
N LEU A 183 -10.67 -21.08 35.00
CA LEU A 183 -11.34 -22.34 34.63
C LEU A 183 -10.36 -23.41 34.12
N GLU A 184 -9.06 -23.21 34.30
CA GLU A 184 -7.99 -24.17 33.97
C GLU A 184 -7.86 -24.50 32.45
N GLU A 185 -8.51 -23.73 31.56
CA GLU A 185 -8.38 -23.92 30.10
C GLU A 185 -7.03 -23.41 29.57
N PHE A 186 -6.51 -22.33 30.17
CA PHE A 186 -5.23 -21.72 29.81
C PHE A 186 -4.31 -21.54 31.02
N THR A 187 -3.04 -21.86 30.83
CA THR A 187 -2.01 -21.69 31.86
C THR A 187 -1.34 -20.32 31.72
N ARG A 188 -1.08 -19.65 32.84
CA ARG A 188 -0.29 -18.41 32.86
C ARG A 188 1.20 -18.68 32.53
N PRO A 189 1.93 -17.75 31.90
CA PRO A 189 1.53 -16.38 31.53
C PRO A 189 0.57 -16.36 30.33
N LEU A 190 -0.37 -15.41 30.37
CA LEU A 190 -1.35 -15.20 29.30
C LEU A 190 -0.82 -14.16 28.29
N PRO A 191 -1.26 -14.20 27.03
CA PRO A 191 -0.94 -13.17 26.04
C PRO A 191 -1.24 -11.76 26.52
N GLN A 192 -0.37 -10.80 26.17
CA GLN A 192 -0.55 -9.39 26.49
C GLN A 192 -0.89 -8.58 25.23
N GLN A 193 -2.02 -7.86 25.25
CA GLN A 193 -2.35 -6.90 24.18
C GLN A 193 -1.52 -5.62 24.33
N ILE A 194 -0.92 -5.16 23.22
CA ILE A 194 -0.15 -3.92 23.14
C ILE A 194 -0.58 -3.15 21.90
N GLU A 195 -1.01 -1.91 22.10
CA GLU A 195 -1.49 -1.05 21.03
C GLU A 195 -0.42 -0.10 20.50
N PHE A 196 -0.46 0.17 19.19
CA PHE A 196 0.34 1.20 18.52
C PHE A 196 -0.54 2.03 17.56
N SER A 197 -0.11 3.25 17.23
CA SER A 197 -0.85 4.11 16.31
C SER A 197 -0.83 3.55 14.89
N ARG A 198 -1.96 3.69 14.19
CA ARG A 198 -2.09 3.28 12.80
C ARG A 198 -1.21 4.16 11.90
N LEU A 199 -0.72 3.60 10.81
CA LEU A 199 -0.11 4.40 9.73
C LEU A 199 -1.18 5.26 9.05
N ASN A 200 -0.92 6.56 8.96
CA ASN A 200 -1.63 7.47 8.06
C ASN A 200 -0.62 8.24 7.22
N LEU A 201 -0.88 8.34 5.92
CA LEU A 201 -0.01 9.00 4.95
C LEU A 201 -0.75 10.18 4.31
N THR A 202 -0.04 11.27 4.06
CA THR A 202 -0.58 12.35 3.21
C THR A 202 -0.87 11.82 1.80
N TYR A 203 -1.87 12.39 1.12
CA TYR A 203 -2.27 12.06 -0.26
C TYR A 203 -2.74 10.62 -0.49
N VAL A 204 -3.04 9.87 0.58
CA VAL A 204 -3.40 8.44 0.50
C VAL A 204 -4.65 8.16 1.34
N VAL A 205 -5.52 7.28 0.83
CA VAL A 205 -6.65 6.73 1.59
C VAL A 205 -6.42 5.24 1.86
N LEU A 206 -6.47 4.83 3.13
CA LEU A 206 -6.26 3.42 3.53
C LEU A 206 -7.57 2.71 3.89
N SER A 207 -8.70 3.41 3.85
CA SER A 207 -10.01 2.82 4.16
C SER A 207 -10.43 1.82 3.08
N LYS A 208 -10.69 0.56 3.47
CA LYS A 208 -11.20 -0.48 2.56
C LYS A 208 -12.45 -0.03 1.79
N ARG A 209 -13.35 0.72 2.43
CA ARG A 209 -14.55 1.27 1.77
C ARG A 209 -14.18 2.24 0.64
N LYS A 210 -13.28 3.19 0.90
CA LYS A 210 -12.82 4.17 -0.09
C LYS A 210 -12.04 3.49 -1.24
N LEU A 211 -11.20 2.50 -0.92
CA LEU A 211 -10.47 1.73 -1.93
C LEU A 211 -11.39 0.90 -2.84
N ILE A 212 -12.40 0.24 -2.27
CA ILE A 212 -13.44 -0.44 -3.06
C ILE A 212 -14.12 0.57 -3.99
N GLN A 213 -14.52 1.74 -3.49
CA GLN A 213 -15.18 2.77 -4.29
C GLN A 213 -14.31 3.28 -5.44
N LEU A 214 -12.99 3.46 -5.23
CA LEU A 214 -12.05 3.82 -6.29
C LEU A 214 -12.01 2.76 -7.41
N VAL A 215 -11.96 1.48 -7.03
CA VAL A 215 -11.88 0.35 -7.97
C VAL A 215 -13.22 0.14 -8.68
N THR A 216 -14.33 0.03 -7.95
CA THR A 216 -15.65 -0.23 -8.54
C THR A 216 -16.18 0.96 -9.33
N GLY A 217 -15.76 2.19 -8.98
CA GLY A 217 -16.06 3.41 -9.73
C GLY A 217 -15.19 3.64 -10.96
N GLY A 218 -14.19 2.79 -11.22
CA GLY A 218 -13.31 2.92 -12.39
C GLY A 218 -12.35 4.11 -12.34
N HIS A 219 -12.09 4.68 -11.15
CA HIS A 219 -11.12 5.77 -10.97
C HIS A 219 -9.66 5.27 -11.08
N VAL A 220 -9.47 3.96 -10.95
CA VAL A 220 -8.21 3.23 -11.07
C VAL A 220 -8.41 1.95 -11.89
N ASP A 221 -7.33 1.40 -12.43
CA ASP A 221 -7.35 0.25 -13.35
C ASP A 221 -7.69 -1.10 -12.64
N GLY A 222 -7.66 -1.12 -11.31
CA GLY A 222 -7.90 -2.31 -10.49
C GLY A 222 -7.12 -2.29 -9.18
N TRP A 223 -7.17 -3.38 -8.41
CA TRP A 223 -6.48 -3.50 -7.11
C TRP A 223 -4.95 -3.45 -7.19
N ASN A 224 -4.38 -3.71 -8.37
CA ASN A 224 -2.95 -3.63 -8.65
C ASN A 224 -2.57 -2.35 -9.41
N ASP A 225 -3.44 -1.32 -9.46
CA ASP A 225 -3.08 -0.04 -10.07
C ASP A 225 -1.89 0.59 -9.30
N PRO A 226 -0.82 1.05 -9.98
CA PRO A 226 0.35 1.65 -9.33
C PRO A 226 0.07 2.88 -8.46
N ARG A 227 -1.10 3.52 -8.63
CA ARG A 227 -1.52 4.68 -7.82
C ARG A 227 -2.16 4.26 -6.49
N LEU A 228 -2.58 3.00 -6.34
CA LEU A 228 -3.20 2.52 -5.11
C LEU A 228 -2.15 2.18 -4.04
N PRO A 229 -2.48 2.38 -2.75
CA PRO A 229 -1.60 2.05 -1.64
C PRO A 229 -1.64 0.55 -1.27
N THR A 230 -2.07 -0.32 -2.18
CA THR A 230 -2.01 -1.77 -1.99
C THR A 230 -0.58 -2.26 -2.21
N LEU A 231 -0.17 -3.34 -1.55
CA LEU A 231 1.14 -3.93 -1.79
C LEU A 231 1.27 -4.44 -3.23
N LYS A 232 0.19 -4.99 -3.82
CA LYS A 232 0.12 -5.34 -5.25
C LYS A 232 0.33 -4.12 -6.17
N GLY A 233 -0.30 -2.98 -5.87
CA GLY A 233 -0.12 -1.74 -6.63
C GLY A 233 1.30 -1.20 -6.48
N ALA A 234 1.83 -1.18 -5.26
CA ALA A 234 3.19 -0.75 -4.97
C ALA A 234 4.24 -1.62 -5.68
N ARG A 235 4.10 -2.96 -5.64
CA ARG A 235 4.97 -3.87 -6.38
C ARG A 235 4.93 -3.59 -7.88
N ARG A 236 3.74 -3.43 -8.47
CA ARG A 236 3.60 -3.08 -9.89
C ARG A 236 4.17 -1.70 -10.23
N ARG A 237 4.22 -0.77 -9.27
CA ARG A 237 4.87 0.54 -9.42
C ARG A 237 6.40 0.43 -9.46
N GLY A 238 6.98 -0.67 -9.02
CA GLY A 238 8.43 -0.84 -8.85
C GLY A 238 8.94 -0.43 -7.46
N PHE A 239 8.05 -0.35 -6.46
CA PHE A 239 8.49 -0.22 -5.06
C PHE A 239 9.14 -1.52 -4.60
N THR A 240 10.05 -1.42 -3.64
CA THR A 240 10.85 -2.55 -3.19
C THR A 240 10.49 -2.97 -1.75
N PRO A 241 10.60 -4.26 -1.41
CA PRO A 241 10.49 -4.73 -0.03
C PRO A 241 11.44 -3.99 0.92
N GLU A 242 12.68 -3.76 0.47
CA GLU A 242 13.73 -3.07 1.23
C GLU A 242 13.38 -1.60 1.48
N GLY A 243 12.79 -0.92 0.50
CA GLY A 243 12.27 0.44 0.65
C GLY A 243 11.15 0.53 1.70
N PHE A 244 10.25 -0.47 1.74
CA PHE A 244 9.22 -0.55 2.77
C PHE A 244 9.82 -0.80 4.17
N LYS A 245 10.81 -1.68 4.30
CA LYS A 245 11.51 -1.94 5.58
C LYS A 245 12.20 -0.67 6.10
N ARG A 246 12.93 0.03 5.22
CA ARG A 246 13.55 1.34 5.55
C ARG A 246 12.49 2.36 5.97
N PHE A 247 11.36 2.40 5.28
CA PHE A 247 10.27 3.30 5.62
C PHE A 247 9.70 3.00 7.02
N THR A 248 9.41 1.72 7.33
CA THR A 248 8.90 1.31 8.64
C THR A 248 9.90 1.56 9.77
N ASP A 249 11.20 1.35 9.53
CA ASP A 249 12.25 1.66 10.51
C ASP A 249 12.36 3.17 10.78
N ARG A 250 12.23 3.98 9.72
CA ARG A 250 12.35 5.45 9.80
C ARG A 250 11.20 6.11 10.54
N ILE A 251 9.97 5.65 10.32
CA ILE A 251 8.79 6.23 10.98
C ILE A 251 8.63 5.75 12.43
N GLY A 252 9.21 4.58 12.74
CA GLY A 252 9.15 3.97 14.07
C GLY A 252 7.74 3.53 14.48
N VAL A 253 7.61 3.14 15.75
CA VAL A 253 6.35 2.68 16.35
C VAL A 253 6.08 3.53 17.58
N SER A 254 4.86 4.10 17.68
CA SER A 254 4.46 4.93 18.81
C SER A 254 2.98 4.72 19.18
N LYS A 255 2.52 5.37 20.26
CA LYS A 255 1.10 5.45 20.62
C LYS A 255 0.47 6.80 20.25
N SER A 256 1.19 7.66 19.54
CA SER A 256 0.69 8.96 19.10
C SER A 256 0.28 8.86 17.64
N ASP A 257 -0.94 9.27 17.33
CA ASP A 257 -1.37 9.38 15.95
C ASP A 257 -0.55 10.46 15.22
N SER A 258 -0.05 10.09 14.04
CA SER A 258 0.70 11.00 13.17
C SER A 258 0.25 10.83 11.73
N LEU A 259 0.23 11.96 11.01
CA LEU A 259 0.05 11.98 9.57
C LEU A 259 1.44 12.14 8.94
N ILE A 260 1.98 11.04 8.42
CA ILE A 260 3.32 11.00 7.85
C ILE A 260 3.27 11.56 6.43
N ASP A 261 4.24 12.41 6.07
CA ASP A 261 4.30 12.92 4.71
C ASP A 261 4.70 11.82 3.72
N TYR A 262 3.98 11.73 2.61
CA TYR A 262 4.21 10.74 1.56
C TYR A 262 5.63 10.76 1.00
N SER A 263 6.29 11.93 1.00
CA SER A 263 7.69 12.06 0.56
C SER A 263 8.65 11.16 1.34
N VAL A 264 8.37 10.85 2.61
CA VAL A 264 9.21 9.95 3.41
C VAL A 264 9.23 8.54 2.81
N LEU A 265 8.09 8.05 2.34
CA LEU A 265 7.99 6.77 1.64
C LEU A 265 8.73 6.84 0.30
N GLU A 266 8.51 7.91 -0.47
CA GLU A 266 9.19 8.09 -1.76
C GLU A 266 10.72 8.16 -1.59
N ASP A 267 11.22 8.81 -0.55
CA ASP A 267 12.64 8.92 -0.25
C ASP A 267 13.24 7.56 0.10
N CYS A 268 12.58 6.74 0.91
CA CYS A 268 13.04 5.38 1.19
C CYS A 268 13.12 4.51 -0.07
N MET A 269 12.17 4.67 -1.00
CA MET A 269 12.21 3.98 -2.30
C MET A 269 13.35 4.52 -3.19
N ARG A 270 13.54 5.85 -3.24
CA ARG A 270 14.63 6.48 -3.99
C ARG A 270 16.00 6.07 -3.46
N GLU A 271 16.18 6.01 -2.15
CA GLU A 271 17.42 5.57 -1.50
C GLU A 271 17.76 4.13 -1.89
N ASP A 272 16.80 3.22 -1.77
CA ASP A 272 17.00 1.81 -2.13
C ASP A 272 17.32 1.63 -3.62
N LEU A 273 16.51 2.22 -4.50
CA LEU A 273 16.71 2.16 -5.94
C LEU A 273 18.01 2.85 -6.39
N ASN A 274 18.45 3.90 -5.69
CA ASN A 274 19.70 4.57 -6.00
C ASN A 274 20.91 3.66 -5.78
N GLU A 275 20.88 2.74 -4.83
CA GLU A 275 21.94 1.76 -4.55
C GLU A 275 21.94 0.59 -5.56
N ARG A 276 20.75 0.09 -5.93
CA ARG A 276 20.63 -1.18 -6.68
C ARG A 276 20.32 -1.05 -8.17
N ALA A 277 19.63 0.02 -8.59
CA ALA A 277 19.11 0.11 -9.95
C ALA A 277 20.22 0.52 -10.93
N GLU A 278 20.39 -0.25 -12.00
CA GLU A 278 21.27 0.18 -13.08
C GLU A 278 20.69 1.40 -13.79
N ARG A 279 21.55 2.38 -14.11
CA ARG A 279 21.18 3.59 -14.83
C ARG A 279 20.93 3.22 -16.28
N ARG A 280 19.79 3.63 -16.78
CA ARG A 280 19.40 3.51 -18.19
C ARG A 280 19.01 4.86 -18.76
N VAL A 281 18.99 4.96 -20.09
CA VAL A 281 18.62 6.19 -20.80
C VAL A 281 17.27 5.99 -21.49
N ALA A 282 16.36 6.91 -21.20
CA ALA A 282 15.10 7.08 -21.89
C ALA A 282 14.93 8.56 -22.23
N VAL A 283 14.35 8.86 -23.38
CA VAL A 283 13.92 10.18 -23.80
C VAL A 283 12.39 10.18 -23.79
N LEU A 284 11.78 10.93 -22.88
CA LEU A 284 10.36 10.85 -22.58
C LEU A 284 9.51 11.72 -23.52
N ASP A 285 9.95 12.93 -23.83
CA ASP A 285 9.36 13.82 -24.83
C ASP A 285 10.37 14.06 -25.97
N PRO A 286 10.44 13.12 -26.94
CA PRO A 286 11.50 13.11 -27.93
C PRO A 286 11.39 14.27 -28.93
N ILE A 287 12.49 15.00 -29.09
CA ILE A 287 12.72 15.92 -30.20
C ILE A 287 13.97 15.53 -30.99
N LYS A 288 13.91 15.64 -32.32
CA LYS A 288 15.00 15.24 -33.20
C LYS A 288 16.14 16.25 -33.15
N LEU A 289 17.37 15.76 -33.03
CA LEU A 289 18.61 16.52 -33.14
C LEU A 289 19.50 15.90 -34.24
N VAL A 290 19.98 16.72 -35.16
CA VAL A 290 20.83 16.31 -36.28
C VAL A 290 22.22 16.91 -36.13
N LEU A 291 23.23 16.06 -36.03
CA LEU A 291 24.64 16.45 -36.04
C LEU A 291 25.09 16.70 -37.49
N THR A 292 25.05 17.95 -37.90
CA THR A 292 25.23 18.37 -39.30
C THR A 292 26.61 18.03 -39.87
N ASN A 293 27.66 18.03 -39.04
CA ASN A 293 29.02 17.66 -39.39
C ASN A 293 29.40 16.20 -39.05
N TYR A 294 28.47 15.37 -38.56
CA TYR A 294 28.71 13.94 -38.33
C TYR A 294 28.44 13.14 -39.62
N PRO A 295 29.34 12.23 -40.06
CA PRO A 295 29.19 11.53 -41.33
C PRO A 295 27.90 10.70 -41.41
N ASP A 296 27.26 10.74 -42.58
CA ASP A 296 26.04 9.97 -42.81
C ASP A 296 26.33 8.46 -42.85
N GLY A 297 25.39 7.66 -42.33
CA GLY A 297 25.53 6.21 -42.21
C GLY A 297 26.54 5.70 -41.17
N GLN A 298 27.38 6.57 -40.58
CA GLN A 298 28.33 6.19 -39.54
C GLN A 298 27.62 5.95 -38.20
N THR A 299 28.14 4.99 -37.44
CA THR A 299 27.74 4.73 -36.05
C THR A 299 29.00 4.48 -35.24
N GLU A 300 29.03 4.96 -34.00
CA GLU A 300 30.16 4.84 -33.12
C GLU A 300 29.73 4.44 -31.70
N ALA A 301 30.49 3.54 -31.08
CA ALA A 301 30.28 3.13 -29.70
C ALA A 301 30.71 4.24 -28.72
N CYS A 302 29.75 4.72 -27.94
CA CYS A 302 29.99 5.42 -26.67
C CYS A 302 29.76 4.45 -25.51
N PHE A 303 30.44 4.65 -24.38
CA PHE A 303 30.35 3.74 -23.23
C PHE A 303 29.83 4.45 -21.99
N ALA A 304 28.75 3.90 -21.42
CA ALA A 304 28.13 4.40 -20.21
C ALA A 304 28.29 3.39 -19.06
N PRO A 305 28.71 3.80 -17.85
CA PRO A 305 28.66 2.93 -16.69
C PRO A 305 27.22 2.54 -16.37
N ASN A 306 27.01 1.30 -15.97
CA ASN A 306 25.71 0.83 -15.51
C ASN A 306 25.35 1.43 -14.14
N HIS A 307 26.35 1.80 -13.34
CA HIS A 307 26.13 2.49 -12.08
C HIS A 307 27.29 3.44 -11.76
N PRO A 308 27.02 4.65 -11.24
CA PRO A 308 28.07 5.64 -10.96
C PRO A 308 29.04 5.25 -9.84
N HIS A 309 28.58 4.44 -8.87
CA HIS A 309 29.36 4.03 -7.69
C HIS A 309 29.72 2.53 -7.66
N HIS A 310 29.25 1.75 -8.64
CA HIS A 310 29.45 0.28 -8.69
C HIS A 310 30.14 -0.09 -10.00
N ALA A 311 31.46 0.08 -10.04
CA ALA A 311 32.27 -0.18 -11.23
C ALA A 311 32.24 -1.66 -11.65
N GLU A 312 31.99 -2.56 -10.70
CA GLU A 312 31.81 -4.00 -10.90
C GLU A 312 30.61 -4.36 -11.77
N LEU A 313 29.60 -3.49 -11.86
CA LEU A 313 28.46 -3.65 -12.78
C LEU A 313 28.83 -3.30 -14.23
N GLY A 314 30.07 -2.86 -14.46
CA GLY A 314 30.62 -2.63 -15.78
C GLY A 314 30.02 -1.44 -16.52
N THR A 315 30.20 -1.47 -17.83
CA THR A 315 29.72 -0.45 -18.76
C THR A 315 28.92 -1.10 -19.88
N ARG A 316 28.09 -0.32 -20.54
CA ARG A 316 27.34 -0.72 -21.73
C ARG A 316 27.58 0.25 -22.87
N GLU A 317 27.35 -0.23 -24.09
CA GLU A 317 27.42 0.57 -25.30
C GLU A 317 26.14 1.38 -25.49
N ILE A 318 26.31 2.66 -25.87
CA ILE A 318 25.26 3.54 -26.37
C ILE A 318 25.70 4.01 -27.75
N PRO A 319 25.10 3.52 -28.85
CA PRO A 319 25.54 3.86 -30.20
C PRO A 319 25.20 5.31 -30.53
N LEU A 320 26.21 6.10 -30.89
CA LEU A 320 26.07 7.44 -31.46
C LEU A 320 25.86 7.33 -32.97
N ALA A 321 24.94 8.12 -33.50
CA ALA A 321 24.75 8.31 -34.93
C ALA A 321 24.50 9.79 -35.25
N ARG A 322 24.38 10.12 -36.54
CA ARG A 322 24.09 11.47 -37.01
C ARG A 322 22.78 12.05 -36.46
N GLU A 323 21.74 11.23 -36.35
CA GLU A 323 20.41 11.64 -35.88
C GLU A 323 20.15 11.08 -34.49
N LEU A 324 19.77 11.96 -33.57
CA LEU A 324 19.56 11.68 -32.15
C LEU A 324 18.17 12.14 -31.70
N TRP A 325 17.65 11.47 -30.68
CA TRP A 325 16.58 11.94 -29.82
C TRP A 325 17.17 12.58 -28.57
N ILE A 326 16.66 13.74 -28.19
CA ILE A 326 16.89 14.39 -26.90
C ILE A 326 15.55 14.78 -26.28
N GLU A 327 15.54 15.15 -25.00
CA GLU A 327 14.32 15.73 -24.40
C GLU A 327 14.00 17.08 -25.02
N ARG A 328 12.72 17.32 -25.28
CA ARG A 328 12.23 18.62 -25.72
C ARG A 328 12.59 19.73 -24.73
N GLU A 329 12.52 19.47 -23.43
CA GLU A 329 12.83 20.45 -22.37
C GLU A 329 14.33 20.80 -22.27
N ASP A 330 15.21 20.00 -22.88
CA ASP A 330 16.65 20.26 -22.91
C ASP A 330 17.05 21.23 -24.05
N PHE A 331 16.09 21.69 -24.85
CA PHE A 331 16.28 22.74 -25.84
C PHE A 331 15.35 23.95 -25.58
N MET A 332 15.90 25.15 -25.72
CA MET A 332 15.11 26.38 -25.61
C MET A 332 15.59 27.41 -26.65
N PRO A 333 14.75 27.81 -27.62
CA PRO A 333 15.09 28.84 -28.60
C PRO A 333 15.54 30.16 -27.95
N GLU A 334 14.82 30.57 -26.90
CA GLU A 334 15.11 31.76 -26.10
C GLU A 334 15.40 31.36 -24.65
N PRO A 335 16.68 31.13 -24.29
CA PRO A 335 17.01 30.55 -23.00
C PRO A 335 16.80 31.53 -21.86
N VAL A 336 16.01 31.14 -20.86
CA VAL A 336 15.88 31.87 -19.60
C VAL A 336 17.20 31.93 -18.83
N LYS A 337 17.35 32.90 -17.93
CA LYS A 337 18.53 33.01 -17.06
C LYS A 337 18.71 31.72 -16.25
N GLY A 338 19.92 31.17 -16.28
CA GLY A 338 20.24 29.90 -15.61
C GLY A 338 19.98 28.65 -16.45
N PHE A 339 19.50 28.78 -17.69
CA PHE A 339 19.37 27.65 -18.61
C PHE A 339 20.74 27.24 -19.19
N PHE A 340 21.26 26.10 -18.74
CA PHE A 340 22.57 25.55 -19.10
C PHE A 340 22.53 24.48 -20.19
N ARG A 341 21.35 24.06 -20.65
CA ARG A 341 21.20 23.09 -21.74
C ARG A 341 21.25 23.76 -23.11
N LEU A 342 20.76 23.10 -24.14
CA LEU A 342 20.98 23.46 -25.53
C LEU A 342 20.13 24.68 -25.93
N ALA A 343 20.76 25.69 -26.52
CA ALA A 343 20.09 26.84 -27.10
C ALA A 343 20.92 27.33 -28.29
N PRO A 344 20.37 28.12 -29.22
CA PRO A 344 21.11 28.63 -30.37
C PRO A 344 22.48 29.23 -29.98
N GLY A 345 23.56 28.74 -30.60
CA GLY A 345 24.94 29.18 -30.34
C GLY A 345 25.56 28.67 -29.04
N LYS A 346 24.81 28.01 -28.15
CA LYS A 346 25.33 27.40 -26.92
C LYS A 346 25.82 25.97 -27.15
N GLU A 347 26.67 25.54 -26.25
CA GLU A 347 27.26 24.21 -26.22
C GLU A 347 26.77 23.39 -25.04
N VAL A 348 26.59 22.10 -25.25
CA VAL A 348 26.20 21.13 -24.23
C VAL A 348 26.97 19.83 -24.43
N ARG A 349 27.16 19.06 -23.36
CA ARG A 349 27.70 17.71 -23.47
C ARG A 349 26.57 16.72 -23.66
N LEU A 350 26.67 15.90 -24.70
CA LEU A 350 25.93 14.67 -24.82
C LEU A 350 26.50 13.68 -23.80
N ARG A 351 25.70 13.20 -22.85
CA ARG A 351 26.18 12.33 -21.77
C ARG A 351 26.88 11.09 -22.33
N TYR A 352 28.13 10.84 -21.92
CA TYR A 352 29.00 9.78 -22.45
C TYR A 352 29.35 9.88 -23.96
N GLY A 353 29.01 11.00 -24.62
CA GLY A 353 29.31 11.28 -26.01
C GLY A 353 30.23 12.50 -26.17
N TYR A 354 29.87 13.38 -27.10
CA TYR A 354 30.65 14.57 -27.47
C TYR A 354 30.08 15.86 -26.90
N ILE A 355 30.85 16.94 -26.95
CA ILE A 355 30.32 18.30 -26.85
C ILE A 355 29.73 18.67 -28.22
N ILE A 356 28.53 19.23 -28.20
CA ILE A 356 27.84 19.72 -29.39
C ILE A 356 27.51 21.21 -29.24
N LYS A 357 27.45 21.93 -30.36
CA LYS A 357 27.06 23.33 -30.45
C LYS A 357 25.81 23.46 -31.32
N CYS A 358 24.75 24.07 -30.81
CA CYS A 358 23.55 24.32 -31.59
C CYS A 358 23.80 25.36 -32.68
N THR A 359 23.46 25.02 -33.93
CA THR A 359 23.61 25.87 -35.10
C THR A 359 22.27 26.40 -35.62
N GLY A 360 21.16 25.72 -35.33
CA GLY A 360 19.82 26.15 -35.75
C GLY A 360 18.73 25.17 -35.35
N PHE A 361 17.50 25.46 -35.76
CA PHE A 361 16.34 24.59 -35.55
C PHE A 361 15.23 24.92 -36.55
N ASP A 362 14.32 23.98 -36.76
CA ASP A 362 13.11 24.16 -37.56
C ASP A 362 11.87 24.30 -36.67
N LEU A 363 10.90 25.06 -37.16
CA LEU A 363 9.58 25.24 -36.57
C LEU A 363 8.50 24.63 -37.48
N ASP A 364 7.43 24.12 -36.88
CA ASP A 364 6.21 23.79 -37.61
C ASP A 364 5.29 25.03 -37.80
N ALA A 365 4.12 24.81 -38.39
CA ALA A 365 3.11 25.84 -38.63
C ALA A 365 2.51 26.45 -37.34
N ASN A 366 2.71 25.82 -36.18
CA ASN A 366 2.26 26.28 -34.87
C ASN A 366 3.43 26.84 -34.04
N GLU A 367 4.55 27.17 -34.69
CA GLU A 367 5.77 27.69 -34.07
C GLU A 367 6.38 26.73 -33.03
N GLN A 368 6.14 25.42 -33.15
CA GLN A 368 6.74 24.40 -32.30
C GLN A 368 8.02 23.85 -32.93
N VAL A 369 9.05 23.63 -32.09
CA VAL A 369 10.33 23.08 -32.54
C VAL A 369 10.15 21.63 -32.97
N THR A 370 10.57 21.32 -34.19
CA THR A 370 10.47 19.97 -34.78
C THR A 370 11.81 19.27 -34.95
N CYS A 371 12.86 20.04 -35.27
CA CYS A 371 14.21 19.51 -35.46
C CYS A 371 15.23 20.54 -34.99
N ILE A 372 16.30 20.07 -34.34
CA ILE A 372 17.42 20.88 -33.89
C ILE A 372 18.66 20.49 -34.68
N TYR A 373 19.46 21.45 -35.08
CA TYR A 373 20.72 21.25 -35.77
C TYR A 373 21.88 21.62 -34.87
N ALA A 374 22.89 20.76 -34.84
CA ALA A 374 24.11 21.01 -34.08
C ALA A 374 25.34 20.52 -34.83
N GLU A 375 26.51 20.98 -34.39
CA GLU A 375 27.81 20.46 -34.78
C GLU A 375 28.48 19.81 -33.57
N TYR A 376 29.08 18.63 -33.74
CA TYR A 376 29.87 17.99 -32.69
C TYR A 376 31.35 18.39 -32.78
N ASP A 377 32.03 18.38 -31.64
CA ASP A 377 33.49 18.58 -31.57
C ASP A 377 34.21 17.21 -31.50
N PRO A 378 34.93 16.78 -32.55
CA PRO A 378 35.59 15.47 -32.60
C PRO A 378 36.63 15.21 -31.50
N GLU A 379 37.20 16.25 -30.89
CA GLU A 379 38.24 16.12 -29.85
C GLU A 379 37.66 15.86 -28.46
N THR A 380 36.33 15.82 -28.31
CA THR A 380 35.65 15.85 -27.01
C THR A 380 34.95 14.56 -26.61
N LYS A 381 35.21 13.45 -27.31
CA LYS A 381 34.61 12.15 -27.03
C LYS A 381 34.83 11.76 -25.56
N SER A 382 33.77 11.50 -24.82
CA SER A 382 33.90 11.04 -23.43
C SER A 382 34.74 9.75 -23.34
N GLY A 383 35.65 9.71 -22.37
CA GLY A 383 36.50 8.55 -22.11
C GLY A 383 37.80 8.51 -22.95
N THR A 384 38.06 9.51 -23.80
CA THR A 384 39.35 9.62 -24.52
C THR A 384 40.32 10.57 -23.80
N PRO A 385 41.65 10.41 -23.96
CA PRO A 385 42.62 11.33 -23.38
C PRO A 385 42.34 12.78 -23.79
N GLY A 386 42.31 13.70 -22.83
CA GLY A 386 42.08 15.13 -23.08
C GLY A 386 40.61 15.58 -23.14
N SER A 387 39.63 14.66 -23.20
CA SER A 387 38.20 15.01 -23.29
C SER A 387 37.68 15.82 -22.11
N GLU A 388 38.28 15.64 -20.94
CA GLU A 388 37.92 16.31 -19.67
C GLU A 388 38.46 17.75 -19.56
N SER A 389 39.37 18.15 -20.45
CA SER A 389 39.97 19.49 -20.42
C SER A 389 38.98 20.58 -20.86
N ARG A 390 38.03 20.24 -21.75
CA ARG A 390 36.99 21.14 -22.24
C ARG A 390 35.70 20.93 -21.44
N LYS A 391 35.33 21.95 -20.65
CA LYS A 391 34.13 21.93 -19.80
C LYS A 391 33.03 22.81 -20.37
N VAL A 392 31.82 22.27 -20.39
CA VAL A 392 30.57 22.97 -20.69
C VAL A 392 29.65 22.92 -19.47
N LYS A 393 28.69 23.83 -19.39
CA LYS A 393 27.84 23.98 -18.19
C LYS A 393 26.72 22.96 -18.09
N GLY A 394 26.25 22.43 -19.22
CA GLY A 394 25.14 21.49 -19.29
C GLY A 394 25.56 20.12 -19.81
N ASN A 395 24.84 19.10 -19.35
CA ASN A 395 24.95 17.73 -19.81
C ASN A 395 23.53 17.20 -20.02
N ILE A 396 23.24 16.63 -21.19
CA ILE A 396 21.91 16.12 -21.57
C ILE A 396 22.03 14.66 -21.97
N HIS A 397 21.01 13.87 -21.66
CA HIS A 397 20.91 12.51 -22.21
C HIS A 397 20.37 12.54 -23.63
N TRP A 398 20.60 11.45 -24.34
CA TRP A 398 20.31 11.34 -25.76
C TRP A 398 20.27 9.87 -26.16
N LEU A 399 19.61 9.57 -27.27
CA LEU A 399 19.62 8.25 -27.90
C LEU A 399 19.74 8.39 -29.41
N SER A 400 20.39 7.45 -30.10
CA SER A 400 20.38 7.46 -31.56
C SER A 400 19.00 7.14 -32.11
N CYS A 401 18.50 7.93 -33.07
CA CYS A 401 17.21 7.67 -33.73
C CYS A 401 17.15 6.29 -34.40
N LYS A 402 18.29 5.81 -34.90
CA LYS A 402 18.42 4.51 -35.59
C LYS A 402 18.30 3.31 -34.65
N HIS A 403 18.71 3.46 -33.39
CA HIS A 403 18.89 2.34 -32.45
C HIS A 403 17.92 2.37 -31.27
N ALA A 404 17.37 3.55 -30.96
CA ALA A 404 16.40 3.71 -29.88
C ALA A 404 15.11 2.95 -30.19
N VAL A 405 14.49 2.39 -29.15
CA VAL A 405 13.26 1.60 -29.27
C VAL A 405 12.11 2.44 -28.73
N PRO A 406 10.98 2.55 -29.45
CA PRO A 406 9.80 3.23 -28.92
C PRO A 406 9.19 2.40 -27.78
N ALA A 407 8.78 3.06 -26.72
CA ALA A 407 8.12 2.43 -25.57
C ALA A 407 6.98 3.30 -25.04
N GLU A 408 5.91 2.66 -24.58
CA GLU A 408 4.88 3.33 -23.80
C GLU A 408 5.42 3.59 -22.38
N ILE A 409 5.50 4.87 -22.01
CA ILE A 409 5.90 5.31 -20.68
C ILE A 409 4.67 5.77 -19.91
N ARG A 410 4.49 5.20 -18.72
CA ARG A 410 3.41 5.56 -17.79
C ARG A 410 4.01 6.36 -16.64
N LEU A 411 3.78 7.67 -16.65
CA LEU A 411 4.21 8.59 -15.60
C LEU A 411 3.12 8.63 -14.53
N TYR A 412 3.43 8.13 -13.34
CA TYR A 412 2.53 8.14 -12.20
C TYR A 412 2.89 9.26 -11.24
N ASP A 413 1.86 9.91 -10.71
CA ASP A 413 1.94 10.88 -9.62
C ASP A 413 0.99 10.43 -8.48
N ARG A 414 0.95 11.20 -7.40
CA ARG A 414 0.05 11.00 -6.26
C ARG A 414 -1.39 10.93 -6.75
N LEU A 415 -2.16 9.95 -6.25
CA LEU A 415 -3.56 9.74 -6.64
C LEU A 415 -4.46 10.92 -6.27
N PHE A 416 -4.16 11.59 -5.16
CA PHE A 416 -4.92 12.74 -4.68
C PHE A 416 -4.06 14.01 -4.74
N ALA A 417 -4.69 15.13 -5.06
CA ALA A 417 -4.04 16.43 -5.19
C ALA A 417 -3.84 17.14 -3.84
N VAL A 418 -4.44 16.62 -2.76
CA VAL A 418 -4.43 17.24 -1.43
C VAL A 418 -3.88 16.30 -0.35
N PRO A 419 -3.22 16.84 0.70
CA PRO A 419 -2.61 16.02 1.75
C PRO A 419 -3.60 15.15 2.52
N ASN A 420 -4.86 15.58 2.71
CA ASN A 420 -5.86 14.82 3.46
C ASN A 420 -7.17 14.70 2.65
N PRO A 421 -7.30 13.65 1.80
CA PRO A 421 -8.42 13.53 0.86
C PRO A 421 -9.78 13.33 1.54
N GLY A 422 -10.73 14.20 1.21
CA GLY A 422 -12.07 14.25 1.80
C GLY A 422 -12.12 14.82 3.22
N ALA A 423 -11.05 15.44 3.71
CA ALA A 423 -11.07 16.16 4.99
C ALA A 423 -11.63 17.58 4.82
N HIS A 424 -12.26 18.06 5.89
CA HIS A 424 -12.73 19.44 6.02
C HIS A 424 -11.59 20.45 5.85
N ARG A 425 -11.87 21.56 5.18
CA ARG A 425 -10.92 22.65 4.92
C ARG A 425 -11.37 23.93 5.60
N GLU A 426 -10.43 24.84 5.79
CA GLU A 426 -10.74 26.18 6.26
C GLU A 426 -11.73 26.87 5.31
N GLY A 427 -12.85 27.34 5.84
CA GLY A 427 -13.94 27.97 5.08
C GLY A 427 -15.11 27.04 4.69
N ASP A 428 -14.98 25.73 4.90
CA ASP A 428 -16.10 24.81 4.70
C ASP A 428 -17.18 24.97 5.79
N ALA A 429 -18.45 24.87 5.38
CA ALA A 429 -19.59 24.93 6.31
C ALA A 429 -19.54 23.75 7.30
N PRO A 430 -19.88 23.93 8.59
CA PRO A 430 -19.70 22.90 9.62
C PRO A 430 -20.27 21.51 9.31
N ASP A 431 -21.33 21.44 8.51
CA ASP A 431 -22.03 20.19 8.15
C ASP A 431 -21.69 19.68 6.73
N LEU A 432 -20.71 20.29 6.04
CA LEU A 432 -20.31 19.88 4.70
C LEU A 432 -19.47 18.60 4.76
N GLU A 433 -20.03 17.49 4.32
CA GLU A 433 -19.27 16.26 4.07
C GLU A 433 -18.65 16.32 2.66
N ARG A 434 -17.32 16.42 2.57
CA ARG A 434 -16.60 16.40 1.29
C ARG A 434 -16.49 14.98 0.75
N ASP A 435 -16.74 14.81 -0.55
CA ASP A 435 -16.36 13.58 -1.24
C ASP A 435 -14.86 13.59 -1.51
N PHE A 436 -14.17 12.53 -1.12
CA PHE A 436 -12.73 12.38 -1.36
C PHE A 436 -12.44 12.14 -2.85
N LEU A 437 -13.43 11.75 -3.65
CA LEU A 437 -13.28 11.60 -5.10
C LEU A 437 -13.03 12.94 -5.81
N ASP A 438 -13.55 14.04 -5.27
CA ASP A 438 -13.32 15.40 -5.80
C ASP A 438 -11.85 15.83 -5.67
N ASP A 439 -11.07 15.12 -4.84
CA ASP A 439 -9.68 15.42 -4.55
C ASP A 439 -8.70 14.61 -5.40
N ILE A 440 -9.19 13.79 -6.34
CA ILE A 440 -8.34 13.00 -7.24
C ILE A 440 -7.49 13.95 -8.09
N ASN A 441 -6.19 13.66 -8.17
CA ASN A 441 -5.26 14.37 -9.02
C ASN A 441 -5.50 13.98 -10.50
N PRO A 442 -5.92 14.90 -11.37
CA PRO A 442 -6.12 14.59 -12.79
C PRO A 442 -4.82 14.22 -13.50
N ALA A 443 -3.66 14.63 -12.96
CA ALA A 443 -2.33 14.29 -13.46
C ALA A 443 -1.75 13.02 -12.81
N ALA A 444 -2.52 12.26 -12.02
CA ALA A 444 -2.04 11.05 -11.33
C ALA A 444 -1.47 9.96 -12.26
N LYS A 445 -1.84 9.99 -13.55
CA LYS A 445 -1.34 9.08 -14.58
C LYS A 445 -1.31 9.80 -15.92
N ASN A 446 -0.13 9.91 -16.52
CA ASN A 446 0.06 10.32 -17.90
C ASN A 446 0.71 9.17 -18.69
N ILE A 447 0.23 8.94 -19.91
CA ILE A 447 0.77 7.92 -20.82
C ILE A 447 1.29 8.62 -22.06
N GLN A 448 2.54 8.37 -22.39
CA GLN A 448 3.18 8.92 -23.58
C GLN A 448 4.09 7.89 -24.25
N THR A 449 4.40 8.11 -25.51
CA THR A 449 5.41 7.31 -26.21
C THR A 449 6.75 8.00 -26.09
N GLY A 450 7.72 7.33 -25.46
CA GLY A 450 9.11 7.77 -25.38
C GLY A 450 10.03 6.86 -26.17
N MET A 451 11.32 7.18 -26.16
CA MET A 451 12.37 6.37 -26.77
C MET A 451 13.28 5.83 -25.66
N VAL A 452 13.54 4.53 -25.65
CA VAL A 452 14.42 3.88 -24.67
C VAL A 452 15.66 3.32 -25.35
N GLU A 453 16.77 3.22 -24.63
CA GLU A 453 17.98 2.60 -25.18
C GLU A 453 17.78 1.12 -25.50
N LEU A 454 18.55 0.60 -26.45
CA LEU A 454 18.41 -0.77 -26.96
C LEU A 454 18.53 -1.83 -25.85
N ALA A 455 19.33 -1.58 -24.81
CA ALA A 455 19.48 -2.50 -23.68
C ALA A 455 18.15 -2.75 -22.92
N LEU A 456 17.21 -1.81 -22.98
CA LEU A 456 15.89 -1.95 -22.37
C LEU A 456 14.92 -2.78 -23.21
N ALA A 457 15.22 -3.02 -24.49
CA ALA A 457 14.38 -3.85 -25.35
C ALA A 457 14.38 -5.34 -24.96
N GLN A 458 15.37 -5.76 -24.17
CA GLN A 458 15.54 -7.12 -23.67
C GLN A 458 15.20 -7.25 -22.18
N CYS A 459 14.65 -6.20 -21.56
CA CYS A 459 14.24 -6.28 -20.16
C CYS A 459 13.02 -7.20 -20.04
N GLU A 460 13.20 -8.27 -19.26
CA GLU A 460 12.10 -9.12 -18.83
C GLU A 460 11.22 -8.36 -17.81
N PRO A 461 9.91 -8.64 -17.77
CA PRO A 461 9.05 -8.18 -16.68
C PRO A 461 9.54 -8.70 -15.32
N GLU A 462 9.40 -7.87 -14.27
CA GLU A 462 9.69 -8.27 -12.87
C GLU A 462 8.67 -9.25 -12.27
#